data_AF-A0A965L665-F1
#
_entry.id   AF-A0A965L665-F1
#
_cell.length_a   1.000
_cell.length_b   1.000
_cell.length_c   1.000
_cell.angle_alpha   90.00
_cell.angle_beta   90.00
_cell.angle_gamma   90.00
#
_symmetry.space_group_name_H-M   'P 1'
#
loop_
_entity.id
_entity.type
_entity.pdbx_description
1 polymer ?
#
loop_
_entity_poly.entity_id
_entity_poly.type
_entity_poly.pdbx_seq_one_letter_code
_entity_poly.pdbx_strand_id
1 'polypeptide(L)'
;MVRKAALLLGAGLLTLAASPCAAEITRVTIESREPLPGTFGNAGAYEVIRGHLYGDLDPADPHNAIITDLTSAPRNAAGRVDYSATYALTRPVDMTKASGILIYDVPNRSLTLPLTGDPDGHVHLVSGWQGDMDPGPGRQTLSVPVARNPDGSPITGPVLQRFIDMPAGATTLPIQGGLAGVLTWARPA
;
A
#
# COMPACT_ATOMS: atom_id res chain seq x y z
N MET A 1 -42.22 54.54 -14.96
CA MET A 1 -40.86 54.82 -15.46
C MET A 1 -39.88 53.89 -14.76
N VAL A 2 -39.26 52.99 -15.51
CA VAL A 2 -38.38 51.91 -15.06
C VAL A 2 -36.98 52.48 -14.79
N ARG A 3 -36.41 52.23 -13.60
CA ARG A 3 -34.96 52.38 -13.37
C ARG A 3 -34.37 51.01 -13.08
N LYS A 4 -33.47 50.60 -13.98
CA LYS A 4 -32.82 49.29 -14.05
C LYS A 4 -31.91 49.06 -12.86
N ALA A 5 -32.02 47.87 -12.26
CA ALA A 5 -31.04 47.32 -11.34
C ALA A 5 -29.77 46.93 -12.10
N ALA A 6 -28.61 47.23 -11.53
CA ALA A 6 -27.34 46.64 -11.92
C ALA A 6 -26.59 46.27 -10.63
N LEU A 7 -26.89 45.08 -10.11
CA LEU A 7 -26.06 44.44 -9.09
C LEU A 7 -25.01 43.63 -9.85
N LEU A 8 -23.79 44.17 -9.96
CA LEU A 8 -22.62 43.40 -10.39
C LEU A 8 -22.19 42.54 -9.20
N LEU A 9 -22.66 41.29 -9.12
CA LEU A 9 -22.04 40.28 -8.28
C LEU A 9 -20.69 39.91 -8.91
N GLY A 10 -19.60 40.38 -8.30
CA GLY A 10 -18.26 39.88 -8.59
C GLY A 10 -18.17 38.40 -8.17
N ALA A 11 -18.09 37.51 -9.15
CA ALA A 11 -17.75 36.11 -8.91
C ALA A 11 -16.27 36.05 -8.49
N GLY A 12 -16.02 35.97 -7.19
CA GLY A 12 -14.69 35.67 -6.66
C GLY A 12 -14.29 34.25 -7.06
N LEU A 13 -13.26 34.15 -7.91
CA LEU A 13 -12.66 32.89 -8.30
C LEU A 13 -11.94 32.30 -7.06
N LEU A 14 -12.60 31.42 -6.32
CA LEU A 14 -11.91 30.57 -5.32
C LEU A 14 -11.06 29.56 -6.10
N THR A 15 -9.80 29.87 -6.33
CA THR A 15 -8.81 28.87 -6.71
C THR A 15 -8.56 27.99 -5.48
N LEU A 16 -9.18 26.81 -5.43
CA LEU A 16 -8.71 25.75 -4.54
C LEU A 16 -7.30 25.37 -4.98
N ALA A 17 -6.29 25.96 -4.35
CA ALA A 17 -4.94 25.43 -4.42
C ALA A 17 -4.97 24.08 -3.72
N ALA A 18 -5.04 22.99 -4.50
CA ALA A 18 -4.81 21.67 -3.96
C ALA A 18 -3.37 21.64 -3.43
N SER A 19 -3.21 21.59 -2.12
CA SER A 19 -1.90 21.29 -1.53
C SER A 19 -1.43 19.96 -2.14
N PRO A 20 -0.20 19.89 -2.69
CA PRO A 20 0.31 18.63 -3.19
C PRO A 20 0.29 17.63 -2.03
N CYS A 21 -0.53 16.60 -2.14
CA CYS A 21 -0.44 15.44 -1.29
C CYS A 21 0.80 14.68 -1.76
N ALA A 22 1.91 14.85 -1.06
CA ALA A 22 3.08 14.03 -1.29
C ALA A 22 2.73 12.61 -0.83
N ALA A 23 2.55 11.71 -1.78
CA ALA A 23 2.60 10.30 -1.45
C ALA A 23 4.05 10.00 -1.05
N GLU A 24 4.28 9.43 0.13
CA GLU A 24 5.61 9.08 0.66
C GLU A 24 6.33 7.98 -0.16
N ILE A 25 5.84 7.69 -1.37
CA ILE A 25 6.47 6.85 -2.39
C ILE A 25 7.34 7.74 -3.28
N THR A 26 8.65 7.53 -3.18
CA THR A 26 9.67 8.27 -3.93
C THR A 26 9.98 7.63 -5.28
N ARG A 27 9.72 6.32 -5.45
CA ARG A 27 9.99 5.60 -6.69
C ARG A 27 9.12 4.35 -6.86
N VAL A 28 8.69 4.11 -8.09
CA VAL A 28 8.03 2.86 -8.50
C VAL A 28 8.86 2.20 -9.58
N THR A 29 9.06 0.90 -9.46
CA THR A 29 9.75 0.08 -10.46
C THR A 29 8.81 -1.00 -10.98
N ILE A 30 8.82 -1.19 -12.29
CA ILE A 30 8.15 -2.32 -12.94
C ILE A 30 9.22 -3.29 -13.38
N GLU A 31 9.13 -4.51 -12.87
CA GLU A 31 10.10 -5.59 -13.12
C GLU A 31 9.56 -6.58 -14.14
N SER A 32 8.26 -6.90 -14.09
CA SER A 32 7.62 -7.75 -15.09
C SER A 32 6.22 -7.28 -15.47
N ARG A 33 5.84 -7.63 -16.71
CA ARG A 33 4.49 -7.54 -17.25
C ARG A 33 4.20 -8.83 -17.99
N GLU A 34 3.17 -9.55 -17.57
CA GLU A 34 2.83 -10.87 -18.08
C GLU A 34 1.35 -10.93 -18.44
N PRO A 35 0.96 -11.53 -19.57
CA PRO A 35 -0.45 -11.78 -19.86
C PRO A 35 -1.06 -12.64 -18.75
N LEU A 36 -2.23 -12.26 -18.26
CA LEU A 36 -3.00 -13.11 -17.37
C LEU A 36 -3.85 -14.07 -18.23
N PRO A 37 -3.71 -15.40 -18.10
CA PRO A 37 -4.47 -16.35 -18.91
C PRO A 37 -5.98 -16.19 -18.72
N GLY A 38 -6.71 -16.15 -19.83
CA GLY A 38 -8.17 -16.10 -19.85
C GLY A 38 -8.73 -14.80 -20.45
N THR A 39 -10.04 -14.63 -20.31
CA THR A 39 -10.79 -13.44 -20.72
C THR A 39 -11.85 -13.16 -19.67
N PHE A 40 -11.92 -11.92 -19.22
CA PHE A 40 -12.68 -11.52 -18.03
C PHE A 40 -13.82 -10.61 -18.45
N GLY A 41 -15.00 -11.20 -18.63
CA GLY A 41 -16.23 -10.48 -18.99
C GLY A 41 -16.05 -9.50 -20.15
N ASN A 42 -16.61 -8.30 -20.00
CA ASN A 42 -16.52 -7.24 -21.00
C ASN A 42 -15.15 -6.56 -21.02
N ALA A 43 -14.43 -6.61 -19.89
CA ALA A 43 -13.09 -6.03 -19.73
C ALA A 43 -12.03 -6.74 -20.58
N GLY A 44 -12.25 -8.02 -20.91
CA GLY A 44 -11.44 -8.73 -21.90
C GLY A 44 -10.14 -9.28 -21.33
N ALA A 45 -9.03 -9.11 -22.05
CA ALA A 45 -7.71 -9.60 -21.61
C ALA A 45 -7.15 -8.76 -20.47
N TYR A 46 -6.45 -9.41 -19.54
CA TYR A 46 -5.76 -8.79 -18.41
C TYR A 46 -4.25 -9.03 -18.49
N GLU A 47 -3.48 -8.18 -17.81
CA GLU A 47 -2.06 -8.39 -17.55
C GLU A 47 -1.76 -8.32 -16.05
N VAL A 48 -0.70 -8.99 -15.63
CA VAL A 48 -0.09 -8.91 -14.30
C VAL A 48 1.15 -8.04 -14.40
N ILE A 49 1.26 -7.03 -13.55
CA ILE A 49 2.44 -6.16 -13.41
C ILE A 49 3.03 -6.40 -12.02
N ARG A 50 4.36 -6.57 -11.94
CA ARG A 50 5.08 -6.77 -10.67
C ARG A 50 6.24 -5.81 -10.54
N GLY A 51 6.60 -5.47 -9.31
CA GLY A 51 7.84 -4.76 -9.01
C GLY A 51 7.90 -4.24 -7.59
N HIS A 52 8.67 -3.16 -7.39
CA HIS A 52 8.88 -2.54 -6.08
C HIS A 52 8.40 -1.10 -6.03
N LEU A 53 7.85 -0.74 -4.88
CA LEU A 53 7.60 0.60 -4.39
C LEU A 53 8.73 0.97 -3.41
N TYR A 54 9.24 2.18 -3.51
CA TYR A 54 10.20 2.75 -2.57
C TYR A 54 9.65 4.04 -2.02
N GLY A 55 9.88 4.27 -0.73
CA GLY A 55 9.44 5.47 -0.05
C GLY A 55 10.36 5.85 1.09
N ASP A 56 10.13 7.02 1.66
CA ASP A 56 10.77 7.44 2.88
C ASP A 56 9.80 8.23 3.77
N LEU A 57 9.97 8.13 5.09
CA LEU A 57 9.10 8.79 6.05
C LEU A 57 9.87 9.85 6.83
N ASP A 58 9.26 11.00 7.07
CA ASP A 58 9.77 11.99 8.02
C ASP A 58 9.40 11.58 9.46
N PRO A 59 10.38 11.25 10.33
CA PRO A 59 10.10 10.94 11.73
C PRO A 59 9.60 12.13 12.55
N ALA A 60 9.75 13.35 12.05
CA ALA A 60 9.26 14.56 12.69
C ALA A 60 7.83 14.92 12.27
N ASP A 61 7.25 14.25 11.27
CA ASP A 61 5.86 14.48 10.87
C ASP A 61 4.91 13.94 11.95
N PRO A 62 4.02 14.78 12.53
CA PRO A 62 3.07 14.33 13.53
C PRO A 62 2.11 13.23 13.05
N HIS A 63 1.86 13.08 11.75
CA HIS A 63 1.06 11.99 11.20
C HIS A 63 1.80 10.64 11.30
N ASN A 64 3.13 10.66 11.32
CA ASN A 64 3.96 9.46 11.45
C ASN A 64 4.24 9.09 12.92
N ALA A 65 3.81 9.91 13.88
CA ALA A 65 4.07 9.68 15.31
C ALA A 65 3.44 8.40 15.87
N ILE A 66 2.45 7.82 15.17
CA ILE A 66 1.85 6.52 15.53
C ILE A 66 2.76 5.33 15.20
N ILE A 67 3.79 5.52 14.36
CA ILE A 67 4.70 4.46 13.94
C ILE A 67 5.74 4.25 15.04
N THR A 68 5.65 3.09 15.69
CA THR A 68 6.56 2.68 16.76
C THR A 68 8.02 2.74 16.30
N ASP A 69 8.89 3.30 17.15
CA ASP A 69 10.34 3.38 16.98
C ASP A 69 10.84 4.10 15.72
N LEU A 70 9.97 4.80 14.97
CA LEU A 70 10.37 5.51 13.75
C LEU A 70 11.47 6.55 14.01
N THR A 71 11.41 7.25 15.14
CA THR A 71 12.42 8.25 15.53
C THR A 71 13.80 7.66 15.80
N SER A 72 13.83 6.37 16.16
CA SER A 72 15.01 5.55 16.45
C SER A 72 15.52 4.77 15.21
N ALA A 73 14.83 4.87 14.07
CA ALA A 73 15.25 4.22 12.84
C ALA A 73 16.45 4.93 12.19
N PRO A 74 17.36 4.19 11.54
CA PRO A 74 18.37 4.75 10.65
C PRO A 74 17.77 5.70 9.61
N ARG A 75 18.44 6.82 9.36
CA ARG A 75 17.98 7.86 8.44
C ARG A 75 18.91 7.97 7.23
N ASN A 76 18.34 8.26 6.07
CA ASN A 76 19.04 8.53 4.84
C ASN A 76 19.69 9.93 4.86
N ALA A 77 20.37 10.31 3.77
CA ALA A 77 21.05 11.61 3.67
C ALA A 77 20.10 12.82 3.74
N ALA A 78 18.80 12.63 3.49
CA ALA A 78 17.78 13.65 3.65
C ALA A 78 17.19 13.68 5.08
N GLY A 79 17.69 12.85 6.00
CA GLY A 79 17.17 12.75 7.36
C GLY A 79 15.85 12.00 7.48
N ARG A 80 15.43 11.26 6.44
CA ARG A 80 14.18 10.49 6.37
C ARG A 80 14.46 8.99 6.50
N VAL A 81 13.43 8.20 6.80
CA VAL A 81 13.56 6.75 7.03
C VAL A 81 13.09 6.00 5.79
N ASP A 82 14.02 5.35 5.08
CA ASP A 82 13.72 4.60 3.86
C ASP A 82 12.88 3.35 4.15
N TYR A 83 11.99 2.99 3.23
CA TYR A 83 11.31 1.70 3.18
C TYR A 83 11.07 1.25 1.74
N SER A 84 10.79 -0.03 1.54
CA SER A 84 10.37 -0.55 0.24
C SER A 84 9.36 -1.67 0.39
N ALA A 85 8.42 -1.79 -0.56
CA ALA A 85 7.46 -2.88 -0.61
C ALA A 85 7.42 -3.48 -2.01
N THR A 86 7.26 -4.79 -2.12
CA THR A 86 6.90 -5.40 -3.40
C THR A 86 5.42 -5.16 -3.68
N TYR A 87 5.03 -5.19 -4.95
CA TYR A 87 3.63 -5.20 -5.35
C TYR A 87 3.36 -6.11 -6.54
N ALA A 88 2.09 -6.52 -6.66
CA ALA A 88 1.54 -7.07 -7.88
C ALA A 88 0.21 -6.36 -8.22
N LEU A 89 -0.02 -6.13 -9.50
CA LEU A 89 -1.19 -5.42 -10.01
C LEU A 89 -1.80 -6.21 -11.16
N THR A 90 -3.11 -6.45 -11.15
CA THR A 90 -3.85 -6.91 -12.33
C THR A 90 -4.71 -5.80 -12.90
N ARG A 91 -4.68 -5.65 -14.23
CA ARG A 91 -5.48 -4.64 -14.93
C ARG A 91 -5.88 -5.11 -16.32
N PRO A 92 -6.95 -4.56 -16.92
CA PRO A 92 -7.24 -4.77 -18.33
C PRO A 92 -6.06 -4.35 -19.21
N VAL A 93 -5.78 -5.13 -20.27
CA VAL A 93 -4.82 -4.73 -21.31
C VAL A 93 -5.34 -3.50 -22.06
N ASP A 94 -6.64 -3.46 -22.34
CA ASP A 94 -7.34 -2.29 -22.87
C ASP A 94 -7.87 -1.43 -21.72
N MET A 95 -7.12 -0.41 -21.33
CA MET A 95 -7.49 0.48 -20.22
C MET A 95 -8.74 1.33 -20.47
N THR A 96 -9.26 1.39 -21.71
CA THR A 96 -10.57 2.03 -21.96
C THR A 96 -11.74 1.23 -21.36
N LYS A 97 -11.48 -0.03 -21.02
CA LYS A 97 -12.43 -0.93 -20.35
C LYS A 97 -12.24 -1.01 -18.84
N ALA A 98 -11.33 -0.22 -18.26
CA ALA A 98 -11.18 -0.14 -16.82
C ALA A 98 -12.35 0.64 -16.21
N SER A 99 -12.98 0.07 -15.18
CA SER A 99 -14.09 0.67 -14.42
C SER A 99 -13.72 1.94 -13.65
N GLY A 100 -12.43 2.21 -13.46
CA GLY A 100 -11.94 3.28 -12.57
C GLY A 100 -11.89 2.89 -11.08
N ILE A 101 -12.28 1.67 -10.72
CA ILE A 101 -12.20 1.15 -9.35
C ILE A 101 -10.86 0.45 -9.13
N LEU A 102 -10.21 0.77 -8.01
CA LEU A 102 -9.05 0.05 -7.48
C LEU A 102 -9.48 -0.79 -6.29
N ILE A 103 -9.31 -2.11 -6.42
CA ILE A 103 -9.40 -3.05 -5.30
C ILE A 103 -7.99 -3.21 -4.75
N TYR A 104 -7.81 -2.87 -3.47
CA TYR A 104 -6.53 -2.99 -2.79
C TYR A 104 -6.58 -4.09 -1.74
N ASP A 105 -5.69 -5.07 -1.86
CA ASP A 105 -5.57 -6.19 -0.94
C ASP A 105 -4.29 -6.07 -0.10
N VAL A 106 -4.44 -6.36 1.19
CA VAL A 106 -3.35 -6.46 2.16
C VAL A 106 -3.15 -7.94 2.49
N PRO A 107 -2.10 -8.58 1.94
CA PRO A 107 -1.95 -10.03 2.00
C PRO A 107 -1.57 -10.45 3.41
N ASN A 108 -2.39 -11.29 4.05
CA ASN A 108 -2.02 -11.85 5.34
C ASN A 108 -0.75 -12.72 5.21
N ARG A 109 0.28 -12.45 6.02
CA ARG A 109 1.54 -13.22 6.02
C ARG A 109 2.22 -13.28 4.64
N SER A 110 2.13 -12.19 3.87
CA SER A 110 2.67 -12.09 2.52
C SER A 110 2.09 -13.10 1.53
N LEU A 111 1.02 -13.82 1.89
CA LEU A 111 0.34 -14.75 0.99
C LEU A 111 -0.61 -13.97 0.09
N THR A 112 -0.25 -13.88 -1.17
CA THR A 112 -1.10 -13.27 -2.20
C THR A 112 -2.15 -14.27 -2.63
N LEU A 113 -3.43 -13.91 -2.57
CA LEU A 113 -4.47 -14.69 -3.24
C LEU A 113 -4.15 -14.80 -4.75
N PRO A 114 -4.61 -15.84 -5.46
CA PRO A 114 -4.38 -15.97 -6.89
C PRO A 114 -4.79 -14.69 -7.62
N LEU A 115 -3.84 -14.10 -8.34
CA LEU A 115 -4.09 -12.91 -9.15
C LEU A 115 -5.09 -13.26 -10.25
N THR A 116 -6.17 -12.50 -10.34
CA THR A 116 -7.23 -12.70 -11.33
C THR A 116 -7.56 -11.39 -12.04
N GLY A 117 -8.21 -11.50 -13.20
CA GLY A 117 -8.90 -10.40 -13.83
C GLY A 117 -10.33 -10.29 -13.30
N ASP A 118 -10.97 -9.17 -13.64
CA ASP A 118 -12.27 -8.80 -13.11
C ASP A 118 -13.26 -8.57 -14.27
N PRO A 119 -14.42 -9.23 -14.30
CA PRO A 119 -15.41 -9.07 -15.38
C PRO A 119 -15.88 -7.63 -15.59
N ASP A 120 -15.87 -6.81 -14.52
CA ASP A 120 -16.34 -5.43 -14.53
C ASP A 120 -15.21 -4.43 -14.82
N GLY A 121 -13.99 -4.90 -15.04
CA GLY A 121 -12.88 -4.02 -15.39
C GLY A 121 -12.21 -3.37 -14.19
N HIS A 122 -12.32 -3.94 -12.99
CA HIS A 122 -11.57 -3.44 -11.83
C HIS A 122 -10.07 -3.68 -12.00
N VAL A 123 -9.28 -2.76 -11.44
CA VAL A 123 -7.84 -2.94 -11.25
C VAL A 123 -7.63 -3.48 -9.85
N HIS A 124 -6.84 -4.53 -9.70
CA HIS A 124 -6.50 -5.09 -8.40
C HIS A 124 -5.04 -4.80 -8.10
N LEU A 125 -4.74 -4.33 -6.89
CA LEU A 125 -3.40 -4.12 -6.37
C LEU A 125 -3.25 -4.90 -5.07
N VAL A 126 -2.14 -5.60 -4.95
CA VAL A 126 -1.70 -6.20 -3.70
C VAL A 126 -0.27 -5.73 -3.42
N SER A 127 0.00 -5.29 -2.20
CA SER A 127 1.34 -4.82 -1.83
C SER A 127 1.82 -5.42 -0.52
N GLY A 128 3.14 -5.45 -0.35
CA GLY A 128 3.77 -5.97 0.84
C GLY A 128 3.54 -5.04 2.02
N TRP A 129 3.04 -5.59 3.12
CA TRP A 129 2.82 -4.83 4.36
C TRP A 129 3.61 -5.38 5.55
N GLN A 130 4.06 -6.63 5.44
CA GLN A 130 4.66 -7.36 6.56
C GLN A 130 6.18 -7.46 6.39
N GLY A 131 6.91 -6.97 7.39
CA GLY A 131 8.37 -6.80 7.37
C GLY A 131 9.20 -7.98 7.89
N ASP A 132 8.57 -8.95 8.55
CA ASP A 132 9.20 -10.15 9.13
C ASP A 132 9.09 -11.39 8.21
N MET A 133 8.68 -11.20 6.95
CA MET A 133 8.50 -12.30 6.00
C MET A 133 9.65 -12.36 5.00
N ASP A 134 10.23 -13.55 4.82
CA ASP A 134 11.25 -13.78 3.80
C ASP A 134 10.69 -13.58 2.38
N PRO A 135 11.43 -12.88 1.50
CA PRO A 135 11.09 -12.76 0.09
C PRO A 135 10.97 -14.12 -0.57
N GLY A 136 10.05 -14.25 -1.52
CA GLY A 136 9.88 -15.47 -2.29
C GLY A 136 8.85 -15.34 -3.41
N PRO A 137 8.81 -16.31 -4.35
CA PRO A 137 7.87 -16.29 -5.45
C PRO A 137 6.42 -16.16 -4.97
N GLY A 138 5.67 -15.21 -5.55
CA GLY A 138 4.26 -14.99 -5.23
C GLY A 138 3.98 -14.33 -3.87
N ARG A 139 5.01 -13.95 -3.11
CA ARG A 139 4.85 -13.23 -1.86
C ARG A 139 4.92 -11.72 -2.07
N GLN A 140 4.14 -10.97 -1.27
CA GLN A 140 4.37 -9.53 -1.15
C GLN A 140 4.96 -9.17 0.22
N THR A 141 6.13 -8.55 0.23
CA THR A 141 6.89 -8.25 1.45
C THR A 141 7.17 -6.76 1.59
N LEU A 142 7.32 -6.32 2.84
CA LEU A 142 7.80 -5.00 3.19
C LEU A 142 9.25 -5.11 3.67
N SER A 143 10.09 -4.13 3.38
CA SER A 143 11.42 -3.97 3.97
C SER A 143 11.47 -2.62 4.66
N VAL A 144 11.82 -2.65 5.94
CA VAL A 144 12.00 -1.48 6.80
C VAL A 144 13.32 -1.63 7.56
N PRO A 145 13.97 -0.53 7.95
CA PRO A 145 15.20 -0.60 8.72
C PRO A 145 14.93 -1.04 10.16
N VAL A 146 15.95 -1.60 10.79
CA VAL A 146 15.90 -1.99 12.21
C VAL A 146 16.23 -0.77 13.07
N ALA A 147 15.29 -0.37 13.92
CA ALA A 147 15.49 0.72 14.88
C ALA A 147 16.53 0.35 15.95
N ARG A 148 17.27 1.37 16.42
CA ARG A 148 18.38 1.22 17.39
C ARG A 148 18.33 2.32 18.43
N ASN A 149 18.91 2.07 19.59
CA ASN A 149 19.15 3.12 20.58
C ASN A 149 20.11 4.18 20.01
N PRO A 150 20.17 5.40 20.60
CA PRO A 150 21.08 6.45 20.14
C PRO A 150 22.57 6.06 20.12
N ASP A 151 22.97 5.08 20.94
CA ASP A 151 24.33 4.53 21.00
C ASP A 151 24.58 3.41 19.95
N GLY A 152 23.58 3.10 19.12
CA GLY A 152 23.61 2.05 18.10
C GLY A 152 23.30 0.64 18.62
N SER A 153 23.13 0.47 19.93
CA SER A 153 22.77 -0.82 20.51
C SER A 153 21.35 -1.25 20.08
N PRO A 154 21.06 -2.57 20.02
CA PRO A 154 19.72 -3.05 19.74
C PRO A 154 18.71 -2.57 20.78
N ILE A 155 17.51 -2.20 20.33
CA ILE A 155 16.37 -2.01 21.22
C ILE A 155 15.87 -3.40 21.63
N THR A 156 15.93 -3.71 22.93
CA THR A 156 15.49 -5.00 23.47
C THR A 156 14.60 -4.79 24.69
N GLY A 157 13.61 -5.66 24.85
CA GLY A 157 12.75 -5.69 26.03
C GLY A 157 11.96 -6.99 26.10
N PRO A 158 11.33 -7.28 27.24
CA PRO A 158 10.43 -8.42 27.34
C PRO A 158 9.22 -8.23 26.42
N VAL A 159 8.90 -9.24 25.61
CA VAL A 159 7.70 -9.27 24.77
C VAL A 159 6.79 -10.39 25.28
N LEU A 160 5.52 -10.08 25.50
CA LEU A 160 4.52 -11.08 25.83
C LEU A 160 3.80 -11.53 24.55
N GLN A 161 4.02 -12.78 24.16
CA GLN A 161 3.19 -13.44 23.15
C GLN A 161 2.36 -14.52 23.82
N ARG A 162 1.03 -14.47 23.63
CA ARG A 162 0.11 -15.47 24.17
C ARG A 162 -0.35 -16.39 23.05
N PHE A 163 -0.16 -17.68 23.28
CA PHE A 163 -0.75 -18.74 22.47
C PHE A 163 -1.97 -19.31 23.20
N ILE A 164 -3.05 -19.55 22.47
CA ILE A 164 -4.24 -20.25 22.97
C ILE A 164 -4.32 -21.63 22.29
N ASP A 165 -5.00 -22.58 22.92
CA ASP A 165 -5.23 -23.93 22.37
C ASP A 165 -3.95 -24.73 22.03
N MET A 166 -2.90 -24.54 22.83
CA MET A 166 -1.66 -25.32 22.75
C MET A 166 -1.94 -26.81 23.05
N PRO A 167 -1.54 -27.75 22.16
CA PRO A 167 -1.54 -29.17 22.50
C PRO A 167 -0.75 -29.45 23.78
N ALA A 168 -1.23 -30.41 24.58
CA ALA A 168 -0.54 -30.79 25.82
C ALA A 168 0.92 -31.19 25.54
N GLY A 169 1.85 -30.58 26.27
CA GLY A 169 3.30 -30.83 26.12
C GLY A 169 3.98 -30.08 24.96
N ALA A 170 3.27 -29.28 24.17
CA ALA A 170 3.90 -28.47 23.13
C ALA A 170 4.57 -27.20 23.69
N THR A 171 5.72 -26.83 23.12
CA THR A 171 6.44 -25.57 23.40
C THR A 171 6.51 -24.65 22.18
N THR A 172 5.99 -25.09 21.04
CA THR A 172 5.93 -24.34 19.78
C THR A 172 4.58 -24.55 19.11
N LEU A 173 4.04 -23.52 18.46
CA LEU A 173 2.88 -23.63 17.57
C LEU A 173 3.20 -23.01 16.21
N PRO A 174 2.81 -23.66 15.10
CA PRO A 174 2.85 -23.00 13.80
C PRO A 174 1.86 -21.84 13.79
N ILE A 175 2.28 -20.70 13.24
CA ILE A 175 1.37 -19.58 13.01
C ILE A 175 0.51 -19.94 11.80
N GLN A 176 -0.75 -20.32 12.03
CA GLN A 176 -1.73 -20.54 10.96
C GLN A 176 -2.27 -19.18 10.49
N GLY A 177 -2.22 -18.91 9.17
CA GLY A 177 -2.71 -17.66 8.58
C GLY A 177 -4.24 -17.63 8.45
N GLY A 178 -4.84 -16.44 8.60
CA GLY A 178 -6.24 -16.13 8.22
C GLY A 178 -6.35 -15.49 6.83
N LEU A 179 -7.57 -15.39 6.31
CA LEU A 179 -7.86 -14.81 4.99
C LEU A 179 -7.76 -13.27 5.01
N ALA A 180 -7.30 -12.71 3.89
CA ALA A 180 -6.93 -11.31 3.68
C ALA A 180 -8.11 -10.31 3.82
N GLY A 181 -7.78 -9.07 4.17
CA GLY A 181 -8.73 -7.95 4.26
C GLY A 181 -8.64 -7.08 3.01
N VAL A 182 -9.75 -6.97 2.26
CA VAL A 182 -9.82 -6.16 1.03
C VAL A 182 -10.35 -4.76 1.36
N LEU A 183 -9.66 -3.73 0.87
CA LEU A 183 -10.07 -2.33 0.94
C LEU A 183 -10.41 -1.84 -0.47
N THR A 184 -11.60 -1.26 -0.65
CA THR A 184 -12.01 -0.67 -1.94
C THR A 184 -11.82 0.83 -1.90
N TRP A 185 -11.12 1.38 -2.90
CA TRP A 185 -10.97 2.82 -3.07
C TRP A 185 -11.55 3.27 -4.42
N ALA A 186 -12.40 4.28 -4.39
CA ALA A 186 -12.97 4.90 -5.59
C ALA A 186 -12.54 6.38 -5.66
N ARG A 187 -12.07 6.82 -6.83
CA ARG A 187 -11.83 8.24 -7.09
C ARG A 187 -13.16 9.00 -7.03
N PRO A 188 -13.23 10.15 -6.34
CA PRO A 188 -14.37 11.06 -6.50
C PRO A 188 -14.49 11.49 -7.97
N ALA A 189 -15.73 11.56 -8.46
CA ALA A 189 -16.07 12.07 -9.78
C ALA A 189 -15.74 13.58 -9.91
#